data_AF-W2CMX2-F1
#
_entry.id   AF-W2CMX2-F1
#
_cell.length_a   1.000
_cell.length_b   1.000
_cell.length_c   1.000
_cell.angle_alpha   90.00
_cell.angle_beta   90.00
_cell.angle_gamma   90.00
#
_symmetry.space_group_name_H-M   'P 1'
#
loop_
_entity.id
_entity.type
_entity.pdbx_description
1 polymer ?
#
loop_
_entity_poly.entity_id
_entity_poly.type
_entity_poly.pdbx_seq_one_letter_code
_entity_poly.pdbx_strand_id
1 'polypeptide(L)'
;MPFIVLLLGIGDAPAIVIIFLAGFFPVLLTTASATHRIDPIYAKVAANYGMARSAYVFRIVLPAIFPQIANSLHIALGTSWIFLVSGEMMGAQTGLGYMIIDARNNMRTDQLLATMIVIGAAGFTLDLLVGRLTSSVLKRWGAVA
;
A
#
# COMPACT_ATOMS: atom_id res chain seq x y z
N MET A 1 11.91 -9.22 10.11
CA MET A 1 12.69 -10.09 9.19
C MET A 1 13.18 -11.37 9.85
N PRO A 2 14.03 -11.38 10.90
CA PRO A 2 14.73 -12.60 11.33
C PRO A 2 13.82 -13.75 11.78
N PHE A 3 12.74 -13.46 12.52
CA PHE A 3 11.79 -14.48 12.97
C PHE A 3 10.97 -15.11 11.84
N ILE A 4 10.56 -14.31 10.84
CA ILE A 4 9.71 -14.77 9.73
C ILE A 4 10.52 -15.60 8.73
N VAL A 5 11.78 -15.24 8.49
CA VAL A 5 12.70 -16.05 7.68
C VAL A 5 12.99 -17.39 8.35
N LEU A 6 13.13 -17.42 9.69
CA LEU A 6 13.27 -18.66 10.46
C LEU A 6 12.05 -19.59 10.34
N LEU A 7 10.85 -19.01 10.25
CA LEU A 7 9.58 -19.77 10.17
C LEU A 7 9.22 -20.24 8.77
N LEU A 8 9.45 -19.42 7.75
CA LEU A 8 8.99 -19.65 6.37
C LEU A 8 10.12 -20.10 5.42
N GLY A 9 11.36 -20.10 5.88
CA GLY A 9 12.53 -20.40 5.07
C GLY A 9 13.02 -19.20 4.24
N ILE A 10 14.13 -19.44 3.54
CA ILE A 10 14.78 -18.47 2.65
C ILE A 10 14.01 -18.41 1.32
N GLY A 11 13.72 -17.21 0.82
CA GLY A 11 12.98 -16.98 -0.41
C GLY A 11 12.06 -15.76 -0.32
N ASP A 12 11.04 -15.72 -1.18
CA ASP A 12 10.15 -14.56 -1.33
C ASP A 12 9.00 -14.52 -0.30
N ALA A 13 8.65 -15.67 0.28
CA ALA A 13 7.51 -15.78 1.20
C ALA A 13 7.61 -14.87 2.44
N PRO A 14 8.76 -14.74 3.14
CA PRO A 14 8.92 -13.80 4.25
C PRO A 14 8.64 -12.34 3.86
N ALA A 15 9.10 -11.92 2.69
CA ALA A 15 8.91 -10.55 2.21
C ALA A 15 7.43 -10.29 1.93
N ILE A 16 6.73 -11.21 1.26
CA ILE A 16 5.31 -11.11 0.95
C ILE A 16 4.47 -11.00 2.23
N VAL A 17 4.73 -11.84 3.23
CA VAL A 17 3.97 -11.82 4.49
C VAL A 17 4.16 -10.49 5.22
N ILE A 18 5.38 -9.94 5.23
CA ILE A 18 5.65 -8.66 5.91
C ILE A 18 5.01 -7.50 5.17
N ILE A 19 5.07 -7.49 3.83
CA ILE A 19 4.38 -6.50 3.00
C ILE A 19 2.87 -6.57 3.25
N PHE A 20 2.30 -7.77 3.29
CA PHE A 20 0.90 -7.98 3.58
C PHE A 20 0.53 -7.41 4.96
N LEU A 21 1.28 -7.76 6.01
CA LEU A 21 1.01 -7.27 7.36
C LEU A 21 1.18 -5.74 7.46
N ALA A 22 2.19 -5.18 6.79
CA ALA A 22 2.46 -3.75 6.76
C ALA A 22 1.34 -2.95 6.09
N GLY A 23 0.67 -3.51 5.08
CA GLY A 23 -0.44 -2.85 4.39
C GLY A 23 -1.82 -3.17 4.97
N PHE A 24 -2.07 -4.42 5.36
CA PHE A 24 -3.39 -4.91 5.72
C PHE A 24 -3.96 -4.23 6.95
N PHE A 25 -3.20 -4.18 8.05
CA PHE A 25 -3.70 -3.63 9.32
C PHE A 25 -3.99 -2.13 9.25
N PRO A 26 -3.10 -1.26 8.73
CA PRO A 26 -3.38 0.17 8.63
C PRO A 26 -4.61 0.47 7.77
N VAL A 27 -4.76 -0.23 6.63
CA VAL A 27 -5.90 -0.05 5.73
C VAL A 27 -7.19 -0.54 6.39
N LEU A 28 -7.18 -1.70 7.05
CA LEU A 28 -8.33 -2.23 7.77
C LEU A 28 -8.78 -1.27 8.89
N LEU A 29 -7.84 -0.82 9.72
CA LEU A 29 -8.13 0.02 10.89
C LEU A 29 -8.61 1.41 10.47
N THR A 30 -8.03 1.97 9.40
CA THR A 30 -8.49 3.23 8.83
C THR A 30 -9.88 3.09 8.24
N THR A 31 -10.15 2.01 7.52
CA THR A 31 -11.47 1.75 6.93
C THR A 31 -12.54 1.62 8.03
N ALA A 32 -12.28 0.85 9.07
CA ALA A 32 -13.18 0.70 10.21
C ALA A 32 -13.43 2.07 10.87
N SER A 33 -12.37 2.82 11.18
CA SER A 33 -12.48 4.15 11.80
C SER A 33 -13.23 5.14 10.92
N ALA A 34 -13.03 5.10 9.60
CA ALA A 34 -13.69 5.96 8.63
C ALA A 34 -15.20 5.71 8.58
N THR A 35 -15.62 4.43 8.61
CA THR A 35 -17.05 4.08 8.61
C THR A 35 -17.78 4.59 9.85
N HIS A 36 -17.13 4.59 11.01
CA HIS A 36 -17.71 5.13 12.25
C HIS A 36 -17.84 6.66 12.27
N ARG A 37 -17.12 7.38 11.41
CA ARG A 37 -17.16 8.85 11.33
C ARG A 37 -18.25 9.39 10.39
N ILE A 38 -18.95 8.51 9.65
CA ILE A 38 -20.03 8.91 8.76
C ILE A 38 -21.22 9.40 9.58
N ASP A 39 -21.75 10.58 9.22
CA ASP A 39 -22.93 11.14 9.88
C ASP A 39 -24.13 10.18 9.77
N PRO A 40 -24.78 9.80 10.89
CA PRO A 40 -26.01 9.00 10.87
C PRO A 40 -27.13 9.57 9.99
N ILE A 41 -27.13 10.87 9.68
CA ILE A 41 -28.04 11.52 8.73
C ILE A 41 -28.02 10.82 7.37
N TYR A 42 -26.86 10.39 6.87
CA TYR A 42 -26.78 9.68 5.59
C TYR A 42 -27.57 8.37 5.59
N ALA A 43 -27.56 7.65 6.72
CA ALA A 43 -28.35 6.43 6.87
C ALA A 43 -29.86 6.73 6.93
N LYS A 44 -30.26 7.81 7.62
CA LYS A 44 -31.67 8.24 7.69
C LYS A 44 -32.20 8.67 6.32
N VAL A 45 -31.42 9.44 5.56
CA VAL A 45 -31.79 9.85 4.20
C VAL A 45 -31.91 8.63 3.28
N ALA A 46 -30.94 7.71 3.32
CA ALA A 46 -31.00 6.49 2.52
C ALA A 46 -32.23 5.62 2.84
N ALA A 47 -32.60 5.53 4.13
CA ALA A 47 -33.80 4.82 4.55
C ALA A 47 -35.09 5.49 4.04
N ASN A 48 -35.18 6.83 4.09
CA ASN A 48 -36.33 7.57 3.56
C ASN A 48 -36.52 7.39 2.05
N TYR A 49 -35.42 7.20 1.30
CA TYR A 49 -35.45 6.90 -0.12
C TYR A 49 -35.65 5.41 -0.46
N GLY A 50 -35.86 4.55 0.54
CA GLY A 50 -36.05 3.11 0.32
C GLY A 50 -34.82 2.40 -0.24
N MET A 51 -33.63 2.94 0.00
CA MET A 51 -32.39 2.42 -0.59
C MET A 51 -32.01 1.06 0.01
N ALA A 52 -31.68 0.08 -0.85
CA ALA A 52 -31.16 -1.21 -0.42
C ALA A 52 -29.81 -1.05 0.31
N ARG A 53 -29.55 -1.92 1.30
CA ARG A 53 -28.32 -1.87 2.13
C ARG A 53 -27.03 -1.94 1.30
N SER A 54 -27.03 -2.75 0.23
CA SER A 54 -25.90 -2.82 -0.71
C SER A 54 -25.68 -1.48 -1.42
N ALA A 55 -26.75 -0.86 -1.93
CA ALA A 55 -26.67 0.44 -2.58
C ALA A 55 -26.18 1.55 -1.63
N TYR A 56 -26.60 1.54 -0.36
CA TYR A 56 -26.08 2.46 0.66
C TYR A 56 -24.57 2.33 0.84
N VAL A 57 -24.06 1.10 0.94
CA VAL A 57 -22.63 0.86 1.11
C VAL A 57 -21.84 1.33 -0.11
N PHE A 58 -22.23 0.94 -1.33
CA PHE A 58 -21.44 1.23 -2.52
C PHE A 58 -21.60 2.66 -3.06
N ARG A 59 -22.76 3.31 -2.84
CA ARG A 59 -23.03 4.67 -3.38
C ARG A 59 -22.81 5.80 -2.39
N ILE A 60 -22.85 5.54 -1.08
CA ILE A 60 -22.75 6.58 -0.05
C ILE A 60 -21.53 6.35 0.84
N VAL A 61 -21.45 5.19 1.49
CA VAL A 61 -20.38 4.88 2.45
C VAL A 61 -19.02 4.82 1.77
N LEU A 62 -18.89 3.98 0.74
CA LEU A 62 -17.63 3.73 0.06
C LEU A 62 -17.04 5.03 -0.55
N PRO A 63 -17.83 5.88 -1.23
CA PRO A 63 -17.31 7.15 -1.73
C PRO A 63 -16.93 8.15 -0.63
N ALA A 64 -17.68 8.19 0.47
CA ALA A 64 -17.41 9.11 1.57
C ALA A 64 -16.08 8.80 2.29
N ILE A 65 -15.74 7.51 2.45
CA ILE A 65 -14.52 7.09 3.17
C ILE A 65 -13.31 6.87 2.26
N PHE A 66 -13.51 6.85 0.95
CA PHE A 66 -12.45 6.60 -0.04
C PHE A 66 -11.20 7.47 0.12
N PRO A 67 -11.30 8.80 0.35
CA PRO A 67 -10.10 9.62 0.52
C PRO A 67 -9.20 9.12 1.66
N GLN A 68 -9.82 8.64 2.75
CA GLN A 68 -9.11 8.12 3.93
C GLN A 68 -8.49 6.75 3.63
N ILE A 69 -9.21 5.87 2.95
CA ILE A 69 -8.68 4.58 2.48
C ILE A 69 -7.48 4.80 1.55
N ALA A 70 -7.61 5.72 0.60
CA ALA A 70 -6.58 5.99 -0.39
C ALA A 70 -5.31 6.58 0.23
N ASN A 71 -5.45 7.46 1.23
CA ASN A 71 -4.32 7.96 2.01
C ASN A 71 -3.59 6.81 2.74
N SER A 72 -4.34 5.92 3.40
CA SER A 72 -3.72 4.77 4.09
C SER A 72 -3.09 3.78 3.12
N LEU A 73 -3.66 3.60 1.93
CA LEU A 73 -3.07 2.78 0.87
C LEU A 73 -1.75 3.37 0.38
N HIS A 74 -1.68 4.69 0.21
CA HIS A 74 -0.45 5.38 -0.19
C HIS A 74 0.67 5.19 0.84
N ILE A 75 0.36 5.37 2.13
CA ILE A 75 1.31 5.10 3.23
C ILE A 75 1.73 3.62 3.23
N ALA A 76 0.78 2.71 3.09
CA ALA A 76 1.03 1.27 3.04
C ALA A 76 1.95 0.87 1.88
N LEU A 77 1.83 1.52 0.72
CA LEU A 77 2.69 1.24 -0.43
C LEU A 77 4.12 1.74 -0.21
N GLY A 78 4.28 2.93 0.37
CA GLY A 78 5.61 3.45 0.73
C GLY A 78 6.33 2.55 1.74
N THR A 79 5.64 2.10 2.79
CA THR A 79 6.23 1.19 3.78
C THR A 79 6.49 -0.21 3.20
N SER A 80 5.57 -0.72 2.37
CA SER A 80 5.74 -2.01 1.67
C SER A 80 6.95 -2.00 0.74
N TRP A 81 7.21 -0.89 0.03
CA TRP A 81 8.38 -0.74 -0.83
C TRP A 81 9.69 -0.91 -0.05
N ILE A 82 9.79 -0.27 1.11
CA ILE A 82 10.97 -0.37 1.98
C ILE A 82 11.15 -1.82 2.47
N PHE A 83 10.05 -2.48 2.89
CA PHE A 83 10.12 -3.86 3.35
C PHE A 83 10.41 -4.86 2.23
N LEU A 84 9.95 -4.63 1.01
CA LEU A 84 10.28 -5.44 -0.16
C LEU A 84 11.78 -5.42 -0.42
N VAL A 85 12.36 -4.23 -0.57
CA VAL A 85 13.80 -4.07 -0.83
C VAL A 85 14.62 -4.67 0.31
N SER A 86 14.24 -4.40 1.56
CA SER A 86 14.90 -5.00 2.72
C SER A 86 14.78 -6.53 2.77
N GLY A 87 13.66 -7.08 2.30
CA GLY A 87 13.42 -8.53 2.23
C GLY A 87 14.33 -9.18 1.18
N GLU A 88 14.39 -8.60 -0.02
CA GLU A 88 15.27 -9.05 -1.10
C GLU A 88 16.75 -9.05 -0.67
N MET A 89 17.17 -8.07 0.12
CA MET A 89 18.54 -7.99 0.65
C MET A 89 18.90 -9.12 1.62
N MET A 90 17.91 -9.67 2.35
CA MET A 90 18.18 -10.61 3.44
C MET A 90 18.02 -12.08 3.06
N GLY A 91 17.25 -12.40 2.01
CA GLY A 91 16.91 -13.80 1.74
C GLY A 91 16.50 -14.14 0.31
N ALA A 92 16.53 -13.20 -0.63
CA ALA A 92 16.30 -13.51 -2.03
C ALA A 92 17.62 -13.79 -2.75
N GLN A 93 17.59 -14.67 -3.76
CA GLN A 93 18.72 -14.86 -4.70
C GLN A 93 18.55 -14.03 -5.98
N THR A 94 17.51 -13.21 -6.04
CA THR A 94 17.13 -12.38 -7.18
C THR A 94 16.52 -11.07 -6.68
N GLY A 95 16.47 -10.04 -7.52
CA GLY A 95 15.84 -8.75 -7.19
C GLY A 95 16.82 -7.60 -7.03
N LEU A 96 16.30 -6.38 -6.95
CA LEU A 96 17.10 -5.15 -6.86
C LEU A 96 17.77 -5.02 -5.48
N GLY A 97 17.11 -5.46 -4.41
CA GLY A 97 17.70 -5.53 -3.08
C GLY A 97 18.86 -6.52 -3.01
N TYR A 98 18.74 -7.67 -3.67
CA TYR A 98 19.84 -8.64 -3.78
C TYR A 98 21.05 -8.03 -4.52
N MET A 99 20.82 -7.29 -5.62
CA MET A 99 21.89 -6.62 -6.38
C MET A 99 22.68 -5.61 -5.53
N ILE A 100 22.08 -4.97 -4.53
CA ILE A 100 22.81 -4.11 -3.59
C ILE A 100 23.85 -4.93 -2.83
N ILE A 101 23.43 -6.08 -2.29
CA ILE A 101 24.31 -6.94 -1.48
C ILE A 101 25.40 -7.56 -2.36
N ASP A 102 25.06 -8.01 -3.57
CA ASP A 102 26.02 -8.55 -4.52
C ASP A 102 27.07 -7.50 -4.95
N ALA A 103 26.63 -6.31 -5.36
CA ALA A 103 27.54 -5.22 -5.73
C ALA A 103 28.42 -4.79 -4.55
N ARG A 104 27.85 -4.75 -3.33
CA ARG A 104 28.59 -4.46 -2.09
C ARG A 104 29.67 -5.50 -1.82
N ASN A 105 29.35 -6.80 -1.96
CA ASN A 105 30.30 -7.89 -1.69
C ASN A 105 31.44 -7.91 -2.70
N ASN A 106 31.16 -7.54 -3.96
CA ASN A 106 32.17 -7.42 -5.01
C ASN A 106 32.92 -6.06 -5.00
N MET A 107 32.64 -5.18 -4.04
CA MET A 107 33.17 -3.81 -3.96
C MET A 107 32.95 -2.98 -5.24
N ARG A 108 31.89 -3.28 -5.99
CA ARG A 108 31.50 -2.58 -7.23
C ARG A 108 30.59 -1.40 -6.93
N THR A 109 31.21 -0.30 -6.49
CA THR A 109 30.50 0.91 -6.07
C THR A 109 29.69 1.55 -7.20
N ASP A 110 30.17 1.43 -8.45
CA ASP A 110 29.48 1.84 -9.66
C ASP A 110 28.11 1.16 -9.79
N GLN A 111 28.08 -0.17 -9.67
CA GLN A 111 26.86 -0.96 -9.75
C GLN A 111 25.95 -0.75 -8.54
N LEU A 112 26.53 -0.57 -7.35
CA LEU A 112 25.78 -0.28 -6.13
C LEU A 112 25.00 1.03 -6.25
N LEU A 113 25.66 2.10 -6.69
CA LEU A 113 25.03 3.41 -6.90
C LEU A 113 23.96 3.36 -7.99
N ALA A 114 24.24 2.70 -9.12
CA ALA A 114 23.25 2.52 -10.19
C ALA A 114 22.00 1.80 -9.67
N THR A 115 22.17 0.74 -8.88
CA THR A 115 21.05 -0.03 -8.30
C THR A 115 20.22 0.82 -7.33
N MET A 116 20.86 1.63 -6.48
CA MET A 116 20.17 2.56 -5.58
C MET A 116 19.32 3.59 -6.34
N ILE A 117 19.85 4.15 -7.42
CA ILE A 117 19.11 5.10 -8.27
C ILE A 117 17.89 4.43 -8.90
N VAL A 118 18.05 3.21 -9.42
CA VAL A 118 16.96 2.45 -10.04
C VAL A 118 15.85 2.15 -9.01
N ILE A 119 16.20 1.75 -7.79
CA ILE A 119 15.23 1.54 -6.70
C ILE A 119 14.50 2.84 -6.37
N GLY A 120 15.22 3.96 -6.25
CA GLY A 120 14.61 5.26 -5.99
C GLY A 120 13.64 5.68 -7.10
N ALA A 121 14.05 5.51 -8.36
CA ALA A 121 13.21 5.83 -9.52
C ALA A 121 11.97 4.92 -9.61
N ALA A 122 12.12 3.63 -9.33
CA ALA A 122 11.01 2.68 -9.32
C ALA A 122 10.00 3.03 -8.20
N GLY A 123 10.49 3.29 -6.98
CA GLY A 123 9.64 3.71 -5.86
C GLY A 123 8.90 5.01 -6.15
N PHE A 124 9.60 6.01 -6.71
CA PHE A 124 8.97 7.27 -7.11
C PHE A 124 7.93 7.10 -8.22
N THR A 125 8.19 6.21 -9.18
CA THR A 125 7.24 5.90 -10.25
C THR A 125 5.99 5.23 -9.70
N LEU A 126 6.14 4.29 -8.76
CA LEU A 126 5.01 3.66 -8.07
C LEU A 126 4.18 4.69 -7.30
N ASP A 127 4.85 5.58 -6.57
CA ASP A 127 4.21 6.66 -5.82
C ASP A 127 3.34 7.56 -6.72
N LEU A 128 3.92 8.00 -7.84
CA LEU A 128 3.24 8.79 -8.86
C LEU A 128 2.03 8.07 -9.47
N LEU A 129 2.14 6.78 -9.76
CA LEU A 129 1.05 5.99 -10.33
C LEU A 129 -0.11 5.87 -9.34
N VAL A 130 0.18 5.62 -8.08
CA VAL A 130 -0.81 5.51 -7.00
C VAL A 130 -1.51 6.84 -6.76
N GLY A 131 -0.75 7.93 -6.70
CA GLY A 131 -1.29 9.28 -6.56
C GLY A 131 -2.22 9.64 -7.72
N ARG A 132 -1.81 9.33 -8.96
CA ARG A 132 -2.67 9.52 -10.14
C ARG A 132 -3.94 8.69 -10.07
N LEU A 133 -3.83 7.39 -9.79
CA LEU A 133 -4.99 6.49 -9.69
C LEU A 133 -5.98 6.99 -8.63
N THR A 134 -5.48 7.34 -7.46
CA THR A 134 -6.26 7.89 -6.35
C THR A 134 -6.98 9.17 -6.76
N SER A 135 -6.27 10.11 -7.39
CA SER A 135 -6.85 11.37 -7.86
C SER A 135 -7.93 11.17 -8.92
N SER A 136 -7.76 10.19 -9.82
CA SER A 136 -8.74 9.87 -10.85
C SER A 136 -10.02 9.27 -10.25
N VAL A 137 -9.90 8.41 -9.24
CA VAL A 137 -11.07 7.85 -8.55
C VAL A 137 -11.80 8.92 -7.73
N LEU A 138 -11.07 9.78 -7.03
CA LEU A 138 -11.65 10.91 -6.29
C LEU A 138 -12.41 11.88 -7.21
N LYS A 139 -11.85 12.20 -8.38
CA LYS A 139 -12.53 13.02 -9.41
C LYS A 139 -13.82 12.37 -9.91
N ARG A 140 -13.83 11.06 -10.11
CA ARG A 140 -15.05 10.32 -10.54
C ARG A 140 -16.16 10.35 -9.48
N TRP A 141 -15.79 10.45 -8.20
CA TRP A 141 -16.75 10.43 -7.08
C TRP A 141 -17.15 11.82 -6.59
N GLY A 142 -16.72 12.89 -7.28
CA GLY A 142 -17.21 14.24 -7.03
C GLY A 142 -16.76 14.85 -5.69
N ALA A 143 -15.78 14.24 -5.00
CA ALA A 143 -15.26 14.72 -3.72
C ALA A 143 -14.30 15.93 -3.87
N VAL A 144 -14.20 16.50 -5.06
CA VAL A 144 -13.49 17.77 -5.30
C VAL A 144 -14.55 18.86 -5.39
N ALA A 145 -14.90 19.42 -4.24
CA ALA A 145 -15.46 20.75 -4.12
C ALA A 145 -14.38 21.66 -3.54
#